data_AF-A0A259HJ79-F1
#
_entry.id   AF-A0A259HJ79-F1
#
_cell.length_a   1.000
_cell.length_b   1.000
_cell.length_c   1.000
_cell.angle_alpha   90.00
_cell.angle_beta   90.00
_cell.angle_gamma   90.00
#
_symmetry.space_group_name_H-M   'P 1'
#
loop_
_entity.id
_entity.type
_entity.pdbx_description
1 polymer ?
#
loop_
_entity_poly.entity_id
_entity_poly.type
_entity_poly.pdbx_seq_one_letter_code
_entity_poly.pdbx_strand_id
1 'polypeptide(L)'
;MVLAPGSSMKIKWTDLEAPKTYMQVYNGKEGFPIPNGPLDSAHNWLPDNDTSKLKIWVKGSGNGERRGYILETKKLRWVSAQHALLPNTKLTNIYGILPPNYTNKNTMVFAVFANSRTVLSLKSDLSSRSFKTSDVPLGTKMTLVSISKIGKDFYLGTKLVNDVGNIVNFSFNPEKKKLAQILEYLNSL
;
A
#
# COMPACT_ATOMS: atom_id res chain seq x y z
N MET A 1 -3.43 -26.36 16.08
CA MET A 1 -4.65 -26.80 15.36
C MET A 1 -4.30 -26.98 13.90
N VAL A 2 -4.52 -28.18 13.35
CA VAL A 2 -4.19 -28.52 11.96
C VAL A 2 -5.45 -29.15 11.35
N LEU A 3 -5.72 -28.88 10.08
CA LEU A 3 -6.75 -29.62 9.35
C LEU A 3 -6.41 -31.12 9.34
N ALA A 4 -7.43 -31.98 9.22
CA ALA A 4 -7.20 -33.40 9.01
C ALA A 4 -6.27 -33.61 7.79
N PRO A 5 -5.39 -34.64 7.81
CA PRO A 5 -4.49 -34.90 6.69
C PRO A 5 -5.23 -34.92 5.35
N GLY A 6 -4.69 -34.20 4.35
CA GLY A 6 -5.31 -34.07 3.02
C GLY A 6 -6.47 -33.08 2.91
N SER A 7 -6.93 -32.50 4.02
CA SER A 7 -8.01 -31.51 4.00
C SER A 7 -7.48 -30.10 3.71
N SER A 8 -8.29 -29.30 3.00
CA SER A 8 -8.01 -27.90 2.69
C SER A 8 -9.27 -27.06 2.84
N MET A 9 -9.10 -25.80 3.22
CA MET A 9 -10.15 -24.81 3.22
C MET A 9 -10.07 -23.96 1.96
N LYS A 10 -11.21 -23.73 1.31
CA LYS A 10 -11.36 -22.81 0.18
C LYS A 10 -12.09 -21.55 0.63
N ILE A 11 -11.42 -20.41 0.54
CA ILE A 11 -11.99 -19.09 0.80
C ILE A 11 -12.19 -18.38 -0.53
N LYS A 12 -13.41 -17.90 -0.78
CA LYS A 12 -13.79 -17.17 -1.99
C LYS A 12 -14.38 -15.83 -1.59
N TRP A 13 -13.85 -14.74 -2.13
CA TRP A 13 -14.38 -13.39 -1.89
C TRP A 13 -14.47 -12.60 -3.19
N THR A 14 -15.31 -11.56 -3.18
CA THR A 14 -15.49 -10.62 -4.29
C THR A 14 -14.63 -9.39 -4.03
N ASP A 15 -14.01 -8.85 -5.06
CA ASP A 15 -13.35 -7.55 -5.03
C ASP A 15 -14.18 -6.55 -5.85
N LEU A 16 -14.18 -5.28 -5.44
CA LEU A 16 -14.87 -4.21 -6.16
C LEU A 16 -14.09 -3.84 -7.44
N GLU A 17 -12.77 -3.99 -7.41
CA GLU A 17 -11.89 -3.72 -8.55
C GLU A 17 -11.58 -5.00 -9.35
N ALA A 18 -10.87 -4.83 -10.47
CA ALA A 18 -10.28 -5.96 -11.19
C ALA A 18 -9.26 -6.67 -10.28
N PRO A 19 -9.36 -8.01 -10.11
CA PRO A 19 -8.38 -8.78 -9.36
C PRO A 19 -6.99 -8.59 -9.95
N LYS A 20 -6.07 -8.12 -9.13
CA LYS A 20 -4.65 -7.95 -9.45
C LYS A 20 -4.01 -9.32 -9.62
N THR A 21 -3.20 -9.45 -10.65
CA THR A 21 -2.36 -10.63 -10.86
C THR A 21 -1.27 -10.71 -9.79
N TYR A 22 -0.74 -11.91 -9.53
CA TYR A 22 0.39 -12.17 -8.60
C TYR A 22 0.10 -12.14 -7.09
N MET A 23 -1.17 -12.14 -6.66
CA MET A 23 -1.48 -12.40 -5.26
C MET A 23 -1.10 -13.82 -4.86
N GLN A 24 -0.55 -14.01 -3.66
CA GLN A 24 -0.15 -15.30 -3.10
C GLN A 24 -0.71 -15.48 -1.68
N VAL A 25 -0.75 -16.74 -1.23
CA VAL A 25 -1.14 -17.08 0.15
C VAL A 25 0.02 -16.79 1.09
N TYR A 26 -0.28 -16.10 2.18
CA TYR A 26 0.63 -15.88 3.30
C TYR A 26 0.01 -16.46 4.55
N ASN A 27 0.85 -17.06 5.38
CA ASN A 27 0.45 -17.59 6.67
C ASN A 27 1.22 -16.88 7.78
N GLY A 28 0.53 -16.55 8.87
CA GLY A 28 1.21 -16.03 10.05
C GLY A 28 2.04 -17.12 10.72
N LYS A 29 3.34 -16.86 10.87
CA LYS A 29 4.17 -17.50 11.87
C LYS A 29 3.78 -16.90 13.23
N GLU A 30 3.66 -17.75 14.22
CA GLU A 30 3.36 -17.33 15.60
C GLU A 30 4.53 -17.73 16.49
N GLY A 31 4.69 -17.05 17.62
CA GLY A 31 5.58 -17.46 18.69
C GLY A 31 5.26 -18.86 19.20
N PHE A 32 6.30 -19.60 19.58
CA PHE A 32 6.17 -20.86 20.29
C PHE A 32 6.99 -20.81 21.59
N PRO A 33 6.35 -20.92 22.78
CA PRO A 33 4.90 -21.05 23.00
C PRO A 33 4.11 -19.82 22.53
N ILE A 34 2.81 -19.99 22.27
CA ILE A 34 1.93 -18.88 21.88
C ILE A 34 1.94 -17.87 23.04
N PRO A 35 2.28 -16.59 22.81
CA PRO A 35 2.33 -15.60 23.87
C PRO A 35 0.96 -15.43 24.55
N ASN A 36 0.95 -15.37 25.89
CA ASN A 36 -0.27 -15.07 26.67
C ASN A 36 -0.57 -13.56 26.76
N GLY A 37 0.28 -12.72 26.18
CA GLY A 37 0.13 -11.25 26.15
C GLY A 37 -0.52 -10.75 24.87
N PRO A 38 -0.85 -9.45 24.79
CA PRO A 38 -1.52 -8.85 23.63
C PRO A 38 -0.64 -8.73 22.39
N LEU A 39 0.67 -8.99 22.50
CA LEU A 39 1.64 -8.84 21.43
C LEU A 39 2.42 -10.14 21.22
N ASP A 40 2.42 -10.64 19.98
CA ASP A 40 3.31 -11.70 19.53
C ASP A 40 4.47 -11.07 18.74
N SER A 41 5.60 -10.86 19.43
CA SER A 41 6.81 -10.28 18.83
C SER A 41 7.48 -11.20 17.81
N ALA A 42 7.13 -12.49 17.79
CA ALA A 42 7.60 -13.45 16.80
C ALA A 42 6.65 -13.57 15.60
N HIS A 43 5.53 -12.82 15.60
CA HIS A 43 4.57 -12.84 14.52
C HIS A 43 5.18 -12.30 13.23
N ASN A 44 5.07 -13.08 12.14
CA ASN A 44 5.46 -12.61 10.82
C ASN A 44 4.62 -13.29 9.74
N TRP A 45 4.36 -12.59 8.63
CA TRP A 45 3.70 -13.18 7.46
C TRP A 45 4.75 -13.89 6.60
N LEU A 46 4.62 -15.21 6.47
CA LEU A 46 5.47 -16.01 5.60
C LEU A 46 4.68 -16.48 4.38
N PRO A 47 5.28 -16.48 3.18
CA PRO A 47 4.62 -17.05 2.01
C PRO A 47 4.31 -18.53 2.27
N ASP A 48 3.21 -19.02 1.69
CA ASP A 48 2.95 -20.45 1.67
C ASP A 48 4.04 -21.18 0.86
N ASN A 49 4.24 -22.46 1.14
CA ASN A 49 5.16 -23.30 0.37
C ASN A 49 4.64 -23.48 -1.07
N ASP A 50 3.31 -23.42 -1.25
CA ASP A 50 2.71 -23.27 -2.56
C ASP A 50 2.88 -21.83 -3.06
N THR A 51 3.77 -21.68 -4.04
CA THR A 51 4.07 -20.38 -4.68
C THR A 51 3.09 -20.04 -5.80
N SER A 52 2.07 -20.87 -6.04
CA SER A 52 1.05 -20.58 -7.03
C SER A 52 0.29 -19.29 -6.70
N LYS A 53 -0.04 -18.56 -7.76
CA LYS A 53 -0.83 -17.34 -7.63
C LYS A 53 -2.27 -17.70 -7.30
N LEU A 54 -2.94 -16.86 -6.52
CA LEU A 54 -4.34 -17.01 -6.24
C LEU A 54 -5.16 -17.07 -7.52
N LYS A 55 -6.06 -18.05 -7.59
CA LYS A 55 -6.96 -18.23 -8.74
C LYS A 55 -7.96 -17.08 -8.75
N ILE A 56 -8.07 -16.40 -9.88
CA ILE A 56 -9.10 -15.38 -10.11
C ILE A 56 -10.39 -16.08 -10.53
N TRP A 57 -11.51 -15.69 -9.95
CA TRP A 57 -12.82 -16.15 -10.39
C TRP A 57 -13.62 -14.97 -10.94
N VAL A 58 -14.41 -15.26 -11.97
CA VAL A 58 -15.32 -14.31 -12.60
C VAL A 58 -16.68 -15.00 -12.74
N LYS A 59 -17.75 -14.30 -12.41
CA LYS A 59 -19.14 -14.74 -12.59
C LYS A 59 -19.93 -13.60 -13.20
N GLY A 60 -20.41 -13.80 -14.43
CA GLY A 60 -21.42 -12.93 -15.02
C GLY A 60 -22.71 -13.04 -14.23
N SER A 61 -23.29 -11.90 -13.86
CA SER A 61 -24.61 -11.79 -13.26
C SER A 61 -25.40 -10.74 -14.05
N GLY A 62 -26.74 -10.85 -14.10
CA GLY A 62 -27.60 -9.89 -14.80
C GLY A 62 -27.44 -8.42 -14.34
N ASN A 63 -26.85 -8.21 -13.16
CA ASN A 63 -26.51 -6.89 -12.60
C ASN A 63 -25.01 -6.53 -12.72
N GLY A 64 -24.27 -7.16 -13.65
CA GLY A 64 -22.84 -6.92 -13.89
C GLY A 64 -21.92 -8.10 -13.56
N GLU A 65 -20.65 -7.96 -13.92
CA GLU A 65 -19.61 -8.96 -13.66
C GLU A 65 -19.16 -8.90 -12.18
N ARG A 66 -19.20 -10.03 -11.48
CA ARG A 66 -18.55 -10.20 -10.17
C ARG A 66 -17.25 -10.94 -10.34
N ARG A 67 -16.20 -10.43 -9.72
CA ARG A 67 -14.85 -10.98 -9.81
C ARG A 67 -14.14 -10.92 -8.47
N GLY A 68 -13.15 -11.78 -8.27
CA GLY A 68 -12.38 -11.84 -7.03
C GLY A 68 -11.38 -12.98 -7.03
N TYR A 69 -11.01 -13.45 -5.84
CA TYR A 69 -10.01 -14.50 -5.68
C TYR A 69 -10.56 -15.74 -4.99
N ILE A 70 -9.91 -16.86 -5.27
CA ILE A 70 -10.05 -18.12 -4.56
C ILE A 70 -8.71 -18.41 -3.90
N LEU A 71 -8.73 -18.54 -2.58
CA LEU A 71 -7.61 -18.96 -1.76
C LEU A 71 -7.87 -20.37 -1.26
N GLU A 72 -6.92 -21.27 -1.49
CA GLU A 72 -6.92 -22.64 -0.97
C GLU A 72 -5.79 -22.71 0.08
N THR A 73 -6.10 -23.09 1.31
CA THR A 73 -5.12 -23.19 2.40
C THR A 73 -5.29 -24.47 3.20
N LYS A 74 -4.18 -24.99 3.73
CA LYS A 74 -4.15 -26.12 4.67
C LYS A 74 -3.98 -25.67 6.13
N LYS A 75 -3.95 -24.35 6.39
CA LYS A 75 -3.77 -23.77 7.73
C LYS A 75 -5.05 -23.06 8.20
N LEU A 76 -5.31 -23.11 9.50
CA LEU A 76 -6.58 -22.66 10.11
C LEU A 76 -6.49 -21.37 10.95
N ARG A 77 -5.30 -20.75 11.02
CA ARG A 77 -5.07 -19.55 11.85
C ARG A 77 -4.90 -18.32 10.98
N TRP A 78 -3.80 -17.60 11.13
CA TRP A 78 -3.48 -16.43 10.33
C TRP A 78 -3.24 -16.82 8.88
N VAL A 79 -4.20 -16.47 8.02
CA VAL A 79 -4.14 -16.67 6.58
C VAL A 79 -4.46 -15.34 5.92
N SER A 80 -3.66 -14.95 4.93
CA SER A 80 -3.80 -13.71 4.21
C SER A 80 -3.52 -13.91 2.72
N ALA A 81 -4.09 -13.03 1.91
CA ALA A 81 -3.82 -12.90 0.49
C ALA A 81 -2.98 -11.63 0.31
N GLN A 82 -1.74 -11.77 -0.14
CA GLN A 82 -0.81 -10.64 -0.26
C GLN A 82 -0.10 -10.63 -1.60
N HIS A 83 0.31 -9.44 -2.02
CA HIS A 83 1.25 -9.23 -3.11
C HIS A 83 2.49 -8.59 -2.51
N ALA A 84 3.45 -9.42 -2.10
CA ALA A 84 4.69 -8.92 -1.54
C ALA A 84 5.63 -8.44 -2.65
N LEU A 85 6.51 -7.51 -2.28
CA LEU A 85 7.65 -7.17 -3.11
C LEU A 85 8.55 -8.40 -3.22
N LEU A 86 9.02 -8.69 -4.44
CA LEU A 86 9.96 -9.78 -4.66
C LEU A 86 11.25 -9.52 -3.86
N PRO A 87 11.93 -10.54 -3.31
CA PRO A 87 13.14 -10.35 -2.49
C PRO A 87 14.25 -9.54 -3.17
N ASN A 88 14.31 -9.57 -4.50
CA ASN A 88 15.32 -8.87 -5.31
C ASN A 88 14.83 -7.51 -5.84
N THR A 89 13.69 -7.01 -5.33
CA THR A 89 13.17 -5.70 -5.72
C THR A 89 14.13 -4.63 -5.24
N LYS A 90 14.69 -3.87 -6.18
CA LYS A 90 15.55 -2.73 -5.84
C LYS A 90 14.68 -1.65 -5.20
N LEU A 91 15.10 -1.18 -4.02
CA LEU A 91 14.42 -0.14 -3.27
C LEU A 91 15.24 1.16 -3.30
N THR A 92 14.56 2.29 -3.19
CA THR A 92 15.17 3.60 -3.07
C THR A 92 14.43 4.47 -2.06
N ASN A 93 15.04 5.60 -1.72
CA ASN A 93 14.38 6.67 -1.00
C ASN A 93 13.82 7.67 -2.01
N ILE A 94 12.70 8.31 -1.68
CA ILE A 94 12.19 9.44 -2.44
C ILE A 94 12.05 10.66 -1.53
N TYR A 95 12.20 11.85 -2.12
CA TYR A 95 12.20 13.13 -1.45
C TYR A 95 11.20 14.06 -2.13
N GLY A 96 10.19 14.50 -1.38
CA GLY A 96 9.27 15.57 -1.76
C GLY A 96 9.82 16.92 -1.31
N ILE A 97 10.10 17.80 -2.28
CA ILE A 97 10.65 19.14 -2.04
C ILE A 97 9.52 20.15 -2.27
N LEU A 98 9.19 20.91 -1.22
CA LEU A 98 8.18 21.96 -1.26
C LEU A 98 8.82 23.33 -1.06
N PRO A 99 8.17 24.42 -1.49
CA PRO A 99 8.63 25.78 -1.19
C PRO A 99 8.78 26.03 0.33
N PRO A 100 9.63 26.97 0.76
CA PRO A 100 9.96 27.20 2.18
C PRO A 100 8.77 27.45 3.11
N ASN A 101 7.65 27.92 2.55
CA ASN A 101 6.41 28.26 3.25
C ASN A 101 5.70 26.99 3.81
N TYR A 102 6.01 25.83 3.23
CA TYR A 102 5.40 24.54 3.52
C TYR A 102 6.34 23.70 4.38
N THR A 103 6.16 23.81 5.69
CA THR A 103 7.04 23.22 6.70
C THR A 103 6.43 21.95 7.29
N ASN A 104 7.24 21.18 8.02
CA ASN A 104 6.77 20.03 8.79
C ASN A 104 5.70 20.36 9.84
N LYS A 105 5.56 21.63 10.24
CA LYS A 105 4.53 22.08 11.19
C LYS A 105 3.15 22.23 10.54
N ASN A 106 3.10 22.49 9.25
CA ASN A 106 1.88 22.90 8.56
C ASN A 106 1.53 22.03 7.35
N THR A 107 2.37 21.08 6.98
CA THR A 107 2.24 20.27 5.76
C THR A 107 2.48 18.79 6.03
N MET A 108 1.64 17.94 5.44
CA MET A 108 1.83 16.49 5.35
C MET A 108 2.01 16.10 3.88
N VAL A 109 2.86 15.11 3.61
CA VAL A 109 3.13 14.62 2.26
C VAL A 109 2.96 13.11 2.21
N PHE A 110 2.31 12.64 1.15
CA PHE A 110 2.01 11.24 0.90
C PHE A 110 2.43 10.84 -0.52
N ALA A 111 2.85 9.59 -0.69
CA ALA A 111 3.01 8.94 -1.99
C ALA A 111 1.88 7.93 -2.16
N VAL A 112 1.04 8.15 -3.15
CA VAL A 112 -0.09 7.28 -3.51
C VAL A 112 0.30 6.47 -4.73
N PHE A 113 0.36 5.15 -4.58
CA PHE A 113 0.84 4.26 -5.64
C PHE A 113 -0.26 4.05 -6.68
N ALA A 114 0.06 4.16 -7.97
CA ALA A 114 -0.96 4.10 -9.03
C ALA A 114 -1.50 2.67 -9.24
N ASN A 115 -0.67 1.65 -9.03
CA ASN A 115 -1.02 0.26 -9.32
C ASN A 115 -1.31 -0.58 -8.06
N SER A 116 -1.11 -0.01 -6.87
CA SER A 116 -1.36 -0.69 -5.59
C SER A 116 -2.18 0.21 -4.66
N ARG A 117 -3.04 -0.38 -3.82
CA ARG A 117 -3.77 0.35 -2.77
C ARG A 117 -2.81 0.61 -1.61
N THR A 118 -1.73 1.32 -1.89
CA THR A 118 -0.62 1.57 -0.97
C THR A 118 -0.40 3.07 -0.92
N VAL A 119 -0.41 3.60 0.30
CA VAL A 119 -0.07 4.99 0.56
C VAL A 119 1.09 4.99 1.54
N LEU A 120 2.16 5.71 1.20
CA LEU A 120 3.30 5.93 2.08
C LEU A 120 3.29 7.37 2.57
N SER A 121 3.44 7.57 3.86
CA SER A 121 3.68 8.90 4.44
C SER A 121 5.16 9.25 4.24
N LEU A 122 5.42 10.47 3.78
CA LEU A 122 6.77 11.03 3.73
C LEU A 122 7.01 11.83 5.01
N LYS A 123 7.98 11.38 5.79
CA LYS A 123 8.37 12.01 7.07
C LYS A 123 9.24 13.23 6.80
N SER A 124 9.13 14.26 7.62
CA SER A 124 10.00 15.43 7.50
C SER A 124 11.46 15.07 7.76
N ASP A 125 12.33 15.41 6.82
CA ASP A 125 13.78 15.34 6.95
C ASP A 125 14.33 16.76 7.13
N LEU A 126 14.73 17.07 8.38
CA LEU A 126 15.21 18.39 8.76
C LEU A 126 16.56 18.73 8.13
N SER A 127 17.38 17.73 7.79
CA SER A 127 18.72 17.92 7.24
C SER A 127 18.65 18.44 5.80
N SER A 128 17.79 17.81 4.98
CA SER A 128 17.60 18.14 3.57
C SER A 128 16.46 19.14 3.34
N ARG A 129 15.77 19.57 4.40
CA ARG A 129 14.57 20.43 4.34
C ARG A 129 13.51 19.88 3.37
N SER A 130 13.31 18.57 3.41
CA SER A 130 12.41 17.85 2.51
C SER A 130 11.51 16.88 3.27
N PHE A 131 10.60 16.23 2.57
CA PHE A 131 9.82 15.11 3.10
C PHE A 131 10.35 13.82 2.47
N LYS A 132 10.77 12.84 3.27
CA LYS A 132 11.42 11.60 2.83
C LYS A 132 10.58 10.38 3.18
N THR A 133 10.55 9.40 2.29
CA THR A 133 10.19 8.02 2.64
C THR A 133 11.22 7.04 2.08
N SER A 134 11.33 5.88 2.72
CA SER A 134 12.24 4.79 2.36
C SER A 134 11.49 3.61 1.77
N ASP A 135 12.26 2.63 1.27
CA ASP A 135 11.74 1.32 0.86
C ASP A 135 10.74 1.40 -0.31
N VAL A 136 10.94 2.38 -1.19
CA VAL A 136 10.13 2.57 -2.39
C VAL A 136 10.70 1.71 -3.52
N PRO A 137 9.92 0.80 -4.12
CA PRO A 137 10.37 0.00 -5.25
C PRO A 137 10.69 0.86 -6.48
N LEU A 138 11.85 0.60 -7.10
CA LEU A 138 12.15 1.18 -8.42
C LEU A 138 11.13 0.71 -9.46
N GLY A 139 10.89 1.51 -10.50
CA GLY A 139 9.90 1.18 -11.53
C GLY A 139 8.47 1.61 -11.19
N THR A 140 8.25 2.17 -10.00
CA THR A 140 6.89 2.40 -9.51
C THR A 140 6.33 3.74 -9.98
N LYS A 141 5.10 3.70 -10.50
CA LYS A 141 4.29 4.89 -10.78
C LYS A 141 3.50 5.30 -9.54
N MET A 142 3.54 6.59 -9.19
CA MET A 142 2.84 7.14 -8.03
C MET A 142 2.48 8.61 -8.23
N THR A 143 1.60 9.11 -7.38
CA THR A 143 1.29 10.52 -7.23
C THR A 143 1.73 10.98 -5.85
N LEU A 144 2.62 11.97 -5.80
CA LEU A 144 2.90 12.68 -4.56
C LEU A 144 1.77 13.67 -4.30
N VAL A 145 1.29 13.70 -3.07
CA VAL A 145 0.22 14.58 -2.61
C VAL A 145 0.70 15.27 -1.35
N SER A 146 0.72 16.60 -1.35
CA SER A 146 0.91 17.39 -0.14
C SER A 146 -0.38 18.10 0.24
N ILE A 147 -0.67 18.08 1.53
CA ILE A 147 -1.81 18.78 2.12
C ILE A 147 -1.24 19.72 3.18
N SER A 148 -1.49 21.01 3.01
CA SER A 148 -0.98 22.03 3.92
C SER A 148 -2.10 22.91 4.46
N LYS A 149 -1.95 23.36 5.70
CA LYS A 149 -2.84 24.32 6.34
C LYS A 149 -2.03 25.52 6.83
N ILE A 150 -2.19 26.67 6.18
CA ILE A 150 -1.49 27.91 6.54
C ILE A 150 -2.54 28.95 6.94
N GLY A 151 -2.57 29.31 8.23
CA GLY A 151 -3.64 30.13 8.78
C GLY A 151 -4.99 29.42 8.69
N LYS A 152 -5.94 30.04 7.99
CA LYS A 152 -7.30 29.48 7.72
C LYS A 152 -7.41 28.79 6.37
N ASP A 153 -6.38 28.88 5.52
CA ASP A 153 -6.41 28.40 4.16
C ASP A 153 -5.79 27.00 4.04
N PHE A 154 -6.31 26.22 3.10
CA PHE A 154 -5.78 24.91 2.73
C PHE A 154 -5.10 24.96 1.37
N TYR A 155 -4.05 24.16 1.23
CA TYR A 155 -3.28 24.05 0.00
C TYR A 155 -3.09 22.57 -0.35
N LEU A 156 -3.15 22.28 -1.65
CA LEU A 156 -2.97 20.95 -2.22
C LEU A 156 -1.84 21.02 -3.24
N GLY A 157 -0.76 20.28 -3.02
CA GLY A 157 0.28 20.05 -4.01
C GLY A 157 0.17 18.64 -4.56
N THR A 158 0.32 18.50 -5.87
CA THR A 158 0.29 17.19 -6.53
C THR A 158 1.45 17.08 -7.51
N LYS A 159 2.03 15.88 -7.62
CA LYS A 159 3.06 15.59 -8.61
C LYS A 159 2.93 14.16 -9.08
N LEU A 160 2.68 13.97 -10.37
CA LEU A 160 2.75 12.66 -10.99
C LEU A 160 4.22 12.25 -11.17
N VAL A 161 4.55 11.06 -10.68
CA VAL A 161 5.83 10.38 -10.84
C VAL A 161 5.58 9.13 -11.67
N ASN A 162 5.98 9.17 -12.94
CA ASN A 162 5.74 8.07 -13.87
C ASN A 162 6.65 6.87 -13.65
N ASP A 163 7.85 7.11 -13.10
CA ASP A 163 8.83 6.08 -12.79
C ASP A 163 9.74 6.56 -11.65
N VAL A 164 9.83 5.78 -10.58
CA VAL A 164 10.85 5.96 -9.54
C VAL A 164 12.11 5.23 -9.99
N GLY A 165 13.09 6.00 -10.47
CA GLY A 165 14.34 5.49 -11.01
C GLY A 165 15.53 6.30 -10.50
N ASN A 166 16.27 6.89 -11.43
CA ASN A 166 17.43 7.74 -11.11
C ASN A 166 17.04 9.07 -10.47
N ILE A 167 15.83 9.56 -10.75
CA ILE A 167 15.29 10.78 -10.13
C ILE A 167 14.53 10.38 -8.88
N VAL A 168 15.05 10.81 -7.74
CA VAL A 168 14.47 10.56 -6.41
C VAL A 168 13.99 11.82 -5.71
N ASN A 169 14.33 12.99 -6.26
CA ASN A 169 13.98 14.30 -5.73
C ASN A 169 12.87 14.91 -6.59
N PHE A 170 11.72 15.17 -5.98
CA PHE A 170 10.54 15.66 -6.66
C PHE A 170 10.09 16.99 -6.07
N SER A 171 10.32 18.07 -6.81
CA SER A 171 9.85 19.40 -6.44
C SER A 171 8.45 19.66 -6.97
N PHE A 172 7.56 20.20 -6.13
CA PHE A 172 6.20 20.56 -6.51
C PHE A 172 5.63 21.67 -5.63
N ASN A 173 4.69 22.44 -6.19
CA ASN A 173 4.15 23.64 -5.58
C ASN A 173 2.69 23.41 -5.18
N PRO A 174 2.34 23.53 -3.89
CA PRO A 174 0.96 23.50 -3.44
C PRO A 174 0.18 24.73 -3.91
N GLU A 175 -1.06 24.51 -4.34
CA GLU A 175 -2.02 25.54 -4.73
C GLU A 175 -3.11 25.67 -3.68
N LYS A 176 -3.60 26.89 -3.45
CA LYS A 176 -4.73 27.13 -2.55
C LYS A 176 -5.99 26.42 -3.09
N LYS A 177 -6.64 25.60 -2.26
CA LYS A 177 -7.89 24.90 -2.57
C LYS A 177 -8.87 24.99 -1.40
N LYS A 178 -10.15 24.86 -1.69
CA LYS A 178 -11.17 24.67 -0.64
C LYS A 178 -11.10 23.23 -0.13
N LEU A 179 -11.50 23.00 1.13
CA LEU A 179 -11.55 21.66 1.72
C LEU A 179 -12.37 20.68 0.86
N ALA A 180 -13.52 21.11 0.34
CA ALA A 180 -14.35 20.29 -0.54
C ALA A 180 -13.61 19.81 -1.80
N GLN A 181 -12.81 20.69 -2.42
CA GLN A 181 -12.02 20.34 -3.62
C GLN A 181 -10.88 19.37 -3.29
N ILE A 182 -10.29 19.49 -2.09
CA ILE A 182 -9.28 18.54 -1.62
C ILE A 182 -9.92 17.17 -1.43
N LEU A 183 -11.07 17.10 -0.77
CA LEU A 183 -11.78 15.83 -0.55
C LEU A 183 -12.21 15.18 -1.86
N GLU A 184 -12.74 15.96 -2.80
CA GLU A 184 -13.10 15.49 -4.14
C GLU A 184 -11.88 14.89 -4.86
N TYR A 185 -10.73 15.58 -4.81
CA TYR A 185 -9.50 15.06 -5.38
C TYR A 185 -9.03 13.78 -4.69
N LEU A 186 -9.02 13.73 -3.36
CA LEU A 186 -8.58 12.54 -2.61
C LEU A 186 -9.47 11.31 -2.89
N ASN A 187 -10.76 11.51 -3.11
CA ASN A 187 -11.68 10.43 -3.48
C ASN A 187 -11.49 9.95 -4.93
N SER A 188 -10.75 10.69 -5.76
CA SER A 188 -10.44 10.32 -7.15
C SER A 188 -9.13 9.55 -7.31
N LEU A 189 -8.33 9.44 -6.25
CA LEU A 189 -7.04 8.73 -6.23
C LEU A 189 -7.21 7.24 -5.97
#